data_AF-A0A6L6IS65-F1
#
_entry.id   AF-A0A6L6IS65-F1
#
_cell.length_a   1.000
_cell.length_b   1.000
_cell.length_c   1.000
_cell.angle_alpha   90.00
_cell.angle_beta   90.00
_cell.angle_gamma   90.00
#
_symmetry.space_group_name_H-M   'P 1'
#
loop_
_entity.id
_entity.type
_entity.pdbx_description
1 polymer ?
#
loop_
_entity_poly.entity_id
_entity_poly.type
_entity_poly.pdbx_seq_one_letter_code
_entity_poly.pdbx_strand_id
1 'polypeptide(L)'
;MLKDIHFRFIGFHGSRGRCHIRLIRAARDKPMVIVCSQYMSYYGTSVTNAVEIIAEKLFYDIVNERIEGEKINFPFSIYRHWHSDANFFDKFLSFLFPRKYRSRFSSLKINIVESFSKIIWVENYPEKFSVYSNRKHISIVEMGRDGSPRWLSINSDYFLKKTGLTLTEALPDDDVLDLNKIEIKMDYSKEDFDELGSLHGYSISRWTKKIVEQLPERLSAFRHEHSISEADDINELSIHDQISKFFCVELPVSELFEREFRFSKILDANHKGKEKAADFVLYKPNREIDSVLEVKRTSCSNNNLEYEIKKDLARLLLLSERLSCYCYFLLYGNVDILEGISSKLDKYLSFNDDSSFITREFLINQNDFKSEYSDLLYANGIKSGGSMLQGKNFVQKNGVYLWQIAVYSDMLMQHRGYEFILKKYK
;
A
#
# COMPACT_ATOMS: atom_id res chain seq x y z
N MET A 1 32.89 -5.20 5.43
CA MET A 1 32.01 -5.35 4.25
C MET A 1 31.65 -3.95 3.79
N LEU A 2 31.83 -3.64 2.51
CA LEU A 2 31.41 -2.39 1.89
C LEU A 2 30.83 -2.73 0.51
N LYS A 3 29.61 -2.26 0.23
CA LYS A 3 28.93 -2.49 -1.05
C LYS A 3 28.13 -1.26 -1.43
N ASP A 4 28.37 -0.77 -2.64
CA ASP A 4 27.62 0.32 -3.25
C ASP A 4 26.60 -0.23 -4.25
N ILE A 5 25.42 0.35 -4.25
CA ILE A 5 24.28 -0.04 -5.07
C ILE A 5 23.58 1.21 -5.59
N HIS A 6 23.33 1.24 -6.89
CA HIS A 6 22.42 2.22 -7.49
C HIS A 6 20.99 1.72 -7.32
N PHE A 7 20.20 2.46 -6.55
CA PHE A 7 18.90 1.99 -6.11
C PHE A 7 17.78 2.83 -6.73
N ARG A 8 16.75 2.12 -7.21
CA ARG A 8 15.52 2.71 -7.76
C ARG A 8 14.36 2.35 -6.86
N PHE A 9 13.46 3.30 -6.69
CA PHE A 9 12.24 3.15 -5.91
C PHE A 9 11.11 3.99 -6.51
N ILE A 10 9.89 3.72 -6.09
CA ILE A 10 8.74 4.55 -6.44
C ILE A 10 8.50 5.50 -5.26
N GLY A 11 8.63 6.79 -5.49
CA GLY A 11 8.49 7.80 -4.45
C GLY A 11 7.07 8.35 -4.31
N PHE A 12 6.93 9.45 -3.56
CA PHE A 12 5.63 10.12 -3.36
C PHE A 12 4.98 10.51 -4.70
N HIS A 13 3.65 10.37 -4.79
CA HIS A 13 2.88 10.54 -6.03
C HIS A 13 3.38 9.66 -7.21
N GLY A 14 3.98 8.51 -6.89
CA GLY A 14 4.61 7.54 -7.81
C GLY A 14 5.60 8.13 -8.81
N SER A 15 6.22 9.25 -8.43
CA SER A 15 7.39 9.76 -9.11
C SER A 15 8.52 8.73 -9.02
N ARG A 16 9.28 8.57 -10.11
CA ARG A 16 10.39 7.61 -10.14
C ARG A 16 11.54 8.15 -9.30
N GLY A 17 11.82 7.44 -8.21
CA GLY A 17 12.85 7.68 -7.22
C GLY A 17 14.19 7.04 -7.59
N ARG A 18 15.29 7.73 -7.32
CA ARG A 18 16.65 7.18 -7.44
C ARG A 18 17.51 7.65 -6.27
N CYS A 19 18.28 6.73 -5.70
CA CYS A 19 19.28 7.06 -4.70
C CYS A 19 20.49 6.12 -4.82
N HIS A 20 21.56 6.51 -4.17
CA HIS A 20 22.70 5.64 -3.93
C HIS A 20 22.55 4.98 -2.56
N ILE A 21 22.81 3.69 -2.48
CA ILE A 21 22.83 2.94 -1.23
C ILE A 21 24.21 2.36 -1.00
N ARG A 22 24.81 2.69 0.14
CA ARG A 22 26.03 2.05 0.63
C ARG A 22 25.71 1.19 1.84
N LEU A 23 26.06 -0.10 1.77
CA LEU A 23 25.97 -1.04 2.88
C LEU A 23 27.35 -1.24 3.48
N ILE A 24 27.47 -1.00 4.79
CA ILE A 24 28.75 -1.07 5.49
C ILE A 24 28.59 -1.87 6.76
N ARG A 25 29.61 -2.68 7.03
CA ARG A 25 29.79 -3.33 8.32
C ARG A 25 31.27 -3.34 8.67
N ALA A 26 31.63 -2.57 9.70
CA ALA A 26 33.01 -2.42 10.16
C ALA A 26 33.60 -3.77 10.61
N ALA A 27 32.86 -4.51 11.46
CA ALA A 27 33.20 -5.84 11.93
C ALA A 27 31.94 -6.67 12.19
N ARG A 28 32.07 -8.00 12.33
CA ARG A 28 30.90 -8.90 12.47
C ARG A 28 30.03 -8.61 13.70
N ASP A 29 30.64 -8.12 14.78
CA ASP A 29 30.03 -7.72 16.04
C ASP A 29 29.41 -6.30 16.00
N LYS A 30 29.69 -5.53 14.94
CA LYS A 30 29.16 -4.18 14.76
C LYS A 30 27.83 -4.17 13.99
N PRO A 31 26.97 -3.17 14.25
CA PRO A 31 25.72 -3.01 13.51
C PRO A 31 25.99 -2.82 12.02
N MET A 32 25.05 -3.24 11.19
CA MET A 32 25.05 -2.86 9.79
C MET A 32 24.64 -1.39 9.68
N VAL A 33 25.35 -0.65 8.84
CA VAL A 33 25.04 0.73 8.49
C VAL A 33 24.60 0.76 7.04
N ILE A 34 23.45 1.37 6.78
CA ILE A 34 22.94 1.61 5.42
C ILE A 34 22.87 3.12 5.21
N VAL A 35 23.67 3.62 4.28
CA VAL A 35 23.71 5.03 3.91
C VAL A 35 22.91 5.22 2.62
N CYS A 36 21.79 5.92 2.72
CA CYS A 36 20.98 6.36 1.60
C CYS A 36 21.38 7.78 1.22
N SER A 37 21.99 7.93 0.04
CA SER A 37 22.46 9.23 -0.45
C SER A 37 21.63 9.68 -1.66
N GLN A 38 21.20 10.94 -1.65
CA GLN A 38 20.65 11.55 -2.85
C GLN A 38 21.77 11.78 -3.87
N TYR A 39 21.50 11.47 -5.14
CA TYR A 39 22.42 11.81 -6.21
C TYR A 39 22.52 13.32 -6.40
N MET A 40 23.68 13.76 -6.88
CA MET A 40 23.90 15.11 -7.35
C MET A 40 23.06 15.38 -8.60
N SER A 41 22.55 16.60 -8.74
CA SER A 41 21.72 17.04 -9.88
C SER A 41 20.43 16.24 -10.09
N TYR A 42 19.97 15.50 -9.08
CA TYR A 42 18.71 14.74 -9.12
C TYR A 42 17.61 15.46 -8.32
N TYR A 43 16.51 15.79 -9.02
CA TYR A 43 15.38 16.56 -8.48
C TYR A 43 14.09 15.74 -8.29
N GLY A 44 14.18 14.41 -8.41
CA GLY A 44 13.03 13.54 -8.15
C GLY A 44 12.79 13.33 -6.65
N THR A 45 12.05 12.28 -6.28
CA THR A 45 11.68 12.05 -4.87
C THR A 45 12.91 11.97 -3.96
N SER A 46 12.86 12.71 -2.86
CA SER A 46 13.92 12.73 -1.86
C SER A 46 14.02 11.42 -1.08
N VAL A 47 15.20 11.12 -0.56
CA VAL A 47 15.42 9.95 0.33
C VAL A 47 14.55 10.05 1.58
N THR A 48 14.40 11.26 2.12
CA THR A 48 13.60 11.57 3.31
C THR A 48 12.17 11.06 3.17
N ASN A 49 11.58 11.24 1.99
CA ASN A 49 10.17 10.92 1.77
C ASN A 49 9.93 9.45 1.41
N ALA A 50 10.99 8.64 1.26
CA ALA A 50 10.87 7.29 0.72
C ALA A 50 11.73 6.25 1.45
N VAL A 51 12.32 6.57 2.61
CA VAL A 51 13.22 5.66 3.34
C VAL A 51 12.56 4.31 3.67
N GLU A 52 11.26 4.30 3.96
CA GLU A 52 10.49 3.07 4.19
C GLU A 52 10.42 2.19 2.95
N ILE A 53 10.08 2.79 1.80
CA ILE A 53 9.97 2.13 0.50
C ILE A 53 11.35 1.61 0.06
N ILE A 54 12.40 2.38 0.35
CA ILE A 54 13.78 1.98 0.09
C ILE A 54 14.15 0.76 0.92
N ALA A 55 13.89 0.80 2.23
CA ALA A 55 14.20 -0.32 3.13
C ALA A 55 13.45 -1.59 2.74
N GLU A 56 12.17 -1.44 2.44
CA GLU A 56 11.27 -2.49 1.99
C GLU A 56 11.84 -3.26 0.79
N LYS A 57 12.14 -2.56 -0.30
CA LYS A 57 12.71 -3.18 -1.51
C LYS A 57 14.13 -3.70 -1.27
N LEU A 58 14.97 -2.97 -0.54
CA LEU A 58 16.35 -3.39 -0.28
C LEU A 58 16.40 -4.69 0.52
N PHE A 59 15.59 -4.83 1.56
CA PHE A 59 15.54 -6.05 2.37
C PHE A 59 15.08 -7.25 1.54
N TYR A 60 14.09 -7.04 0.69
CA TYR A 60 13.65 -8.05 -0.26
C TYR A 60 14.78 -8.49 -1.21
N ASP A 61 15.51 -7.53 -1.78
CA ASP A 61 16.61 -7.79 -2.71
C ASP A 61 17.77 -8.53 -2.02
N ILE A 62 18.10 -8.16 -0.77
CA ILE A 62 19.11 -8.86 0.04
C ILE A 62 18.69 -10.30 0.32
N VAL A 63 17.48 -10.51 0.86
CA VAL A 63 17.03 -11.84 1.31
C VAL A 63 16.89 -12.82 0.15
N ASN A 64 16.56 -12.33 -1.04
CA ASN A 64 16.45 -13.14 -2.25
C ASN A 64 17.75 -13.23 -3.06
N GLU A 65 18.88 -12.72 -2.53
CA GLU A 65 20.20 -12.75 -3.17
C GLU A 65 20.20 -12.10 -4.57
N ARG A 66 19.46 -10.99 -4.73
CA ARG A 66 19.33 -10.25 -5.99
C ARG A 66 20.34 -9.11 -6.15
N ILE A 67 21.16 -8.89 -5.13
CA ILE A 67 22.24 -7.92 -5.18
C ILE A 67 23.48 -8.65 -5.64
N GLU A 68 24.04 -8.25 -6.78
CA GLU A 68 25.26 -8.84 -7.31
C GLU A 68 26.44 -8.70 -6.34
N GLY A 69 27.27 -9.73 -6.23
CA GLY A 69 28.48 -9.73 -5.42
C GLY A 69 28.38 -10.59 -4.17
N GLU A 70 29.08 -10.18 -3.10
CA GLU A 70 29.12 -10.96 -1.85
C GLU A 70 27.75 -11.01 -1.16
N LYS A 71 27.42 -12.19 -0.62
CA LYS A 71 26.19 -12.41 0.12
C LYS A 71 26.14 -11.53 1.37
N ILE A 72 25.16 -10.63 1.40
CA ILE A 72 24.92 -9.74 2.55
C ILE A 72 24.23 -10.56 3.65
N ASN A 73 25.02 -11.05 4.61
CA ASN A 73 24.52 -11.81 5.76
C ASN A 73 24.05 -10.86 6.88
N PHE A 74 22.74 -10.68 6.99
CA PHE A 74 22.08 -10.00 8.10
C PHE A 74 20.91 -10.84 8.63
N PRO A 75 20.74 -10.96 9.97
CA PRO A 75 19.64 -11.70 10.56
C PRO A 75 18.35 -10.85 10.50
N PHE A 76 17.73 -10.81 9.32
CA PHE A 76 16.41 -10.21 9.16
C PHE A 76 15.39 -10.88 10.09
N SER A 77 14.52 -10.07 10.66
CA SER A 77 13.42 -10.54 11.50
C SER A 77 12.38 -11.19 10.59
N ILE A 78 12.38 -12.51 10.51
CA ILE A 78 11.49 -13.26 9.62
C ILE A 78 10.49 -14.03 10.46
N TYR A 79 9.22 -13.91 10.12
CA TYR A 79 8.13 -14.60 10.80
C TYR A 79 7.32 -15.43 9.82
N ARG A 80 6.64 -16.45 10.35
CA ARG A 80 5.72 -17.27 9.57
C ARG A 80 4.33 -16.64 9.62
N HIS A 81 3.77 -16.38 8.45
CA HIS A 81 2.40 -15.95 8.28
C HIS A 81 1.59 -17.10 7.69
N TRP A 82 0.55 -17.51 8.42
CA TRP A 82 -0.39 -18.51 7.93
C TRP A 82 -1.37 -17.84 6.97
N HIS A 83 -1.67 -18.52 5.87
CA HIS A 83 -2.71 -18.08 4.95
C HIS A 83 -4.07 -18.16 5.68
N SER A 84 -5.02 -17.30 5.29
CA SER A 84 -6.31 -17.19 5.97
C SER A 84 -7.13 -18.49 5.93
N ASP A 85 -6.94 -19.29 4.87
CA ASP A 85 -7.57 -20.59 4.66
C ASP A 85 -6.94 -21.73 5.48
N ALA A 86 -5.81 -21.49 6.16
CA ALA A 86 -5.09 -22.52 6.91
C ALA A 86 -5.74 -22.78 8.28
N ASN A 87 -6.51 -23.87 8.38
CA ASN A 87 -7.12 -24.31 9.63
C ASN A 87 -6.10 -25.01 10.56
N PHE A 88 -6.54 -25.44 11.74
CA PHE A 88 -5.68 -26.12 12.72
C PHE A 88 -5.03 -27.40 12.15
N PHE A 89 -5.77 -28.16 11.35
CA PHE A 89 -5.27 -29.37 10.72
C PHE A 89 -4.22 -29.07 9.64
N ASP A 90 -4.41 -28.02 8.85
CA ASP A 90 -3.42 -27.55 7.87
C ASP A 90 -2.12 -27.09 8.53
N LYS A 91 -2.25 -26.39 9.68
CA LYS A 91 -1.11 -25.99 10.52
C LYS A 91 -0.36 -27.21 11.04
N PHE A 92 -1.09 -28.22 11.50
CA PHE A 92 -0.53 -29.49 11.98
C PHE A 92 0.15 -30.29 10.86
N LEU A 93 -0.48 -30.42 9.68
CA LEU A 93 0.11 -31.07 8.51
C LEU A 93 1.38 -30.36 8.03
N SER A 94 1.40 -29.02 8.06
CA SER A 94 2.58 -28.21 7.74
C SER A 94 3.72 -28.38 8.76
N PHE A 95 3.39 -28.71 10.02
CA PHE A 95 4.37 -29.06 11.04
C PHE A 95 4.93 -30.48 10.86
N LEU A 96 4.07 -31.46 10.59
CA LEU A 96 4.49 -32.86 10.41
C LEU A 96 5.21 -33.12 9.08
N PHE A 97 4.77 -32.46 8.01
CA PHE A 97 5.30 -32.66 6.66
C PHE A 97 5.67 -31.32 5.99
N PRO A 98 6.65 -30.59 6.55
CA PRO A 98 7.00 -29.25 6.10
C PRO A 98 7.46 -29.23 4.64
N ARG A 99 8.13 -30.29 4.14
CA ARG A 99 8.55 -30.33 2.73
C ARG A 99 7.39 -30.29 1.73
N LYS A 100 6.21 -30.78 2.11
CA LYS A 100 5.05 -30.91 1.22
C LYS A 100 4.04 -29.78 1.39
N TYR A 101 3.87 -29.28 2.62
CA TYR A 101 2.78 -28.37 2.95
C TYR A 101 3.22 -27.00 3.48
N ARG A 102 4.52 -26.77 3.76
CA ARG A 102 5.01 -25.52 4.37
C ARG A 102 4.67 -24.29 3.54
N SER A 103 4.91 -24.32 2.23
CA SER A 103 4.59 -23.22 1.31
C SER A 103 3.14 -23.20 0.84
N ARG A 104 2.37 -24.27 1.07
CA ARG A 104 0.96 -24.35 0.67
C ARG A 104 0.08 -23.50 1.58
N PHE A 105 0.32 -23.59 2.89
CA PHE A 105 -0.55 -22.99 3.92
C PHE A 105 0.09 -21.82 4.66
N SER A 106 1.38 -21.56 4.41
CA SER A 106 2.07 -20.45 5.06
C SER A 106 3.16 -19.87 4.17
N SER A 107 3.41 -18.58 4.38
CA SER A 107 4.52 -17.85 3.79
C SER A 107 5.44 -17.35 4.89
N LEU A 108 6.74 -17.24 4.58
CA LEU A 108 7.67 -16.51 5.42
C LEU A 108 7.64 -15.05 5.00
N LYS A 109 7.58 -14.14 5.97
CA LYS A 109 7.51 -12.69 5.75
C LYS A 109 8.60 -11.98 6.55
N ILE A 110 9.10 -10.86 6.02
CA ILE A 110 10.03 -9.99 6.73
C ILE A 110 9.22 -9.03 7.62
N ASN A 111 9.55 -8.95 8.91
CA ASN A 111 9.11 -7.88 9.78
C ASN A 111 10.01 -6.66 9.51
N ILE A 112 9.53 -5.74 8.69
CA ILE A 112 10.29 -4.56 8.24
C ILE A 112 10.65 -3.67 9.43
N VAL A 113 9.70 -3.35 10.31
CA VAL A 113 9.93 -2.46 11.45
C VAL A 113 11.03 -3.01 12.37
N GLU A 114 10.94 -4.30 12.70
CA GLU A 114 11.94 -4.94 13.55
C GLU A 114 13.29 -5.14 12.84
N SER A 115 13.29 -5.37 11.53
CA SER A 115 14.54 -5.47 10.76
C SER A 115 15.21 -4.11 10.62
N PHE A 116 14.43 -3.07 10.36
CA PHE A 116 14.87 -1.68 10.25
C PHE A 116 15.50 -1.21 11.56
N SER A 117 14.89 -1.51 12.71
CA SER A 117 15.40 -1.09 14.02
C SER A 117 16.72 -1.76 14.43
N LYS A 118 17.10 -2.87 13.78
CA LYS A 118 18.39 -3.57 13.99
C LYS A 118 19.52 -3.00 13.12
N ILE A 119 19.21 -2.07 12.20
CA ILE A 119 20.15 -1.46 11.26
C ILE A 119 20.25 0.03 11.56
N ILE A 120 21.45 0.59 11.44
CA ILE A 120 21.63 2.04 11.51
C ILE A 120 21.42 2.61 10.11
N TRP A 121 20.33 3.36 9.93
CA TRP A 121 20.02 4.05 8.70
C TRP A 121 20.57 5.46 8.73
N VAL A 122 21.23 5.86 7.65
CA VAL A 122 21.83 7.18 7.51
C VAL A 122 21.29 7.81 6.24
N GLU A 123 20.70 8.97 6.38
CA GLU A 123 20.38 9.83 5.25
C GLU A 123 21.54 10.79 5.00
N ASN A 124 21.92 10.96 3.73
CA ASN A 124 22.99 11.85 3.32
C ASN A 124 22.56 12.69 2.12
N TYR A 125 22.65 14.02 2.26
CA TYR A 125 22.61 14.96 1.15
C TYR A 125 23.99 15.58 0.94
N PRO A 126 24.59 15.42 -0.26
CA PRO A 126 25.86 16.03 -0.58
C PRO A 126 25.77 17.56 -0.52
N GLU A 127 26.82 18.20 0.01
CA GLU A 127 26.87 19.64 0.28
C GLU A 127 26.67 20.52 -0.96
N LYS A 128 27.30 20.13 -2.08
CA LYS A 128 27.33 20.93 -3.32
C LYS A 128 25.98 20.97 -4.07
N PHE A 129 25.05 20.07 -3.74
CA PHE A 129 23.81 19.88 -4.51
C PHE A 129 22.59 19.61 -3.62
N SER A 130 22.67 19.90 -2.32
CA SER A 130 21.55 19.73 -1.41
C SER A 130 20.45 20.77 -1.68
N VAL A 131 19.19 20.35 -1.53
CA VAL A 131 18.03 21.26 -1.50
C VAL A 131 18.09 22.20 -0.27
N TYR A 132 18.92 21.84 0.73
CA TYR A 132 19.13 22.56 1.99
C TYR A 132 20.26 23.60 1.94
N SER A 133 20.38 24.32 0.81
CA SER A 133 21.19 25.54 0.67
C SER A 133 22.61 25.47 1.25
N ASN A 134 23.55 24.91 0.48
CA ASN A 134 25.01 24.93 0.72
C ASN A 134 25.46 24.31 2.05
N ARG A 135 24.68 23.39 2.63
CA ARG A 135 25.09 22.63 3.81
C ARG A 135 24.96 21.14 3.54
N LYS A 136 25.94 20.38 4.03
CA LYS A 136 25.85 18.93 4.12
C LYS A 136 24.74 18.57 5.12
N HIS A 137 23.76 17.77 4.70
CA HIS A 137 22.75 17.24 5.61
C HIS A 137 23.03 15.76 5.84
N ILE A 138 23.24 15.39 7.11
CA ILE A 138 23.40 13.99 7.50
C ILE A 138 22.53 13.77 8.73
N SER A 139 21.72 12.73 8.68
CA SER A 139 20.83 12.35 9.77
C SER A 139 20.85 10.83 9.95
N ILE A 140 20.79 10.38 11.20
CA ILE A 140 20.41 8.98 11.47
C ILE A 140 18.89 8.90 11.44
N VAL A 141 18.38 7.90 10.72
CA VAL A 141 16.94 7.63 10.64
C VAL A 141 16.61 6.48 11.59
N GLU A 142 15.72 6.73 12.54
CA GLU A 142 15.20 5.72 13.46
C GLU A 142 13.68 5.56 13.24
N MET A 143 13.15 4.35 13.44
CA MET A 143 11.71 4.14 13.41
C MET A 143 11.07 4.38 14.79
N GLY A 144 10.02 5.18 14.79
CA GLY A 144 9.12 5.36 15.92
C GLY A 144 8.33 4.09 16.25
N ARG A 145 7.68 4.08 17.41
CA ARG A 145 6.83 2.95 17.86
C ARG A 145 5.60 2.75 16.98
N ASP A 146 5.15 3.82 16.33
CA ASP A 146 4.08 3.92 15.35
C ASP A 146 4.51 3.48 13.93
N GLY A 147 5.80 3.16 13.75
CA GLY A 147 6.36 2.79 12.46
C GLY A 147 6.73 3.97 11.56
N SER A 148 6.64 5.21 12.06
CA SER A 148 7.04 6.40 11.29
C SER A 148 8.54 6.71 11.44
N PRO A 149 9.24 7.14 10.37
CA PRO A 149 10.66 7.50 10.44
C PRO A 149 10.87 8.82 11.19
N ARG A 150 12.00 8.90 11.92
CA ARG A 150 12.45 10.10 12.64
C ARG A 150 13.91 10.38 12.32
N TRP A 151 14.20 11.64 12.00
CA TRP A 151 15.54 12.11 11.65
C TRP A 151 16.21 12.73 12.86
N LEU A 152 17.36 12.17 13.23
CA LEU A 152 18.20 12.67 14.29
C LEU A 152 19.42 13.33 13.66
N SER A 153 19.57 14.64 13.90
CA SER A 153 20.80 15.35 13.55
C SER A 153 21.98 14.75 14.32
N ILE A 154 23.12 14.62 13.65
CA ILE A 154 24.30 13.99 14.23
C ILE A 154 25.55 14.86 14.07
N ASN A 155 26.51 14.64 14.96
CA ASN A 155 27.89 15.08 14.80
C ASN A 155 28.83 13.87 14.65
N SER A 156 30.08 14.11 14.27
CA SER A 156 31.08 13.07 14.00
C SER A 156 31.30 12.13 15.18
N ASP A 157 31.36 12.64 16.41
CA ASP A 157 31.61 11.86 17.62
C ASP A 157 30.45 10.93 17.95
N TYR A 158 29.22 11.44 17.85
CA TYR A 158 28.01 10.66 18.04
C TYR A 158 27.89 9.55 16.99
N PHE A 159 28.21 9.87 15.73
CA PHE A 159 28.22 8.89 14.65
C PHE A 159 29.22 7.76 14.93
N LEU A 160 30.47 8.11 15.23
CA LEU A 160 31.52 7.13 15.54
C LEU A 160 31.14 6.24 16.72
N LYS A 161 30.55 6.81 17.77
CA LYS A 161 30.08 6.05 18.93
C LYS A 161 28.96 5.06 18.57
N LYS A 162 28.03 5.45 17.70
CA LYS A 162 26.89 4.60 17.28
C LYS A 162 27.28 3.52 16.29
N THR A 163 28.12 3.85 15.30
CA THR A 163 28.41 2.97 14.16
C THR A 163 29.75 2.26 14.27
N GLY A 164 30.70 2.81 15.02
CA GLY A 164 32.10 2.40 14.99
C GLY A 164 32.85 2.83 13.72
N LEU A 165 32.27 3.73 12.92
CA LEU A 165 32.85 4.26 11.68
C LEU A 165 32.96 5.78 11.76
N THR A 166 33.99 6.34 11.16
CA THR A 166 34.05 7.79 10.90
C THR A 166 33.10 8.16 9.76
N LEU A 167 32.69 9.44 9.68
CA LEU A 167 31.87 9.92 8.57
C LEU A 167 32.57 9.75 7.21
N THR A 168 33.89 9.88 7.17
CA THR A 168 34.68 9.72 5.93
C THR A 168 34.68 8.27 5.45
N GLU A 169 34.74 7.30 6.36
CA GLU A 169 34.64 5.88 5.99
C GLU A 169 33.23 5.48 5.56
N ALA A 170 32.22 6.12 6.16
CA ALA A 170 30.83 5.75 5.93
C ALA A 170 30.22 6.39 4.67
N LEU A 171 30.53 7.66 4.40
CA LEU A 171 29.84 8.41 3.36
C LEU A 171 30.49 8.17 1.98
N PRO A 172 29.69 8.10 0.91
CA PRO A 172 30.21 8.01 -0.46
C PRO A 172 30.89 9.31 -0.89
N ASP A 173 31.94 9.16 -1.70
CA ASP A 173 32.62 10.27 -2.35
C ASP A 173 31.72 10.93 -3.39
N ASP A 174 31.97 12.21 -3.66
CA ASP A 174 31.19 13.01 -4.62
C ASP A 174 31.10 12.35 -6.01
N ASP A 175 32.20 11.72 -6.47
CA ASP A 175 32.24 11.04 -7.77
C ASP A 175 31.31 9.82 -7.87
N VAL A 176 31.00 9.17 -6.74
CA VAL A 176 30.06 8.03 -6.66
C VAL A 176 28.60 8.53 -6.66
N LEU A 177 28.38 9.81 -6.36
CA LEU A 177 27.07 10.45 -6.31
C LEU A 177 26.76 11.30 -7.55
N ASP A 178 27.69 11.39 -8.50
CA ASP A 178 27.49 12.12 -9.75
C ASP A 178 26.67 11.27 -10.75
N LEU A 179 25.35 11.50 -10.75
CA LEU A 179 24.42 10.77 -11.63
C LEU A 179 24.78 10.88 -13.11
N ASN A 180 25.32 12.03 -13.55
CA ASN A 180 25.65 12.25 -14.95
C ASN A 180 26.81 11.35 -15.41
N LYS A 181 27.76 11.03 -14.52
CA LYS A 181 28.85 10.08 -14.81
C LYS A 181 28.37 8.63 -14.81
N ILE A 182 27.31 8.33 -14.07
CA ILE A 182 26.79 6.98 -13.85
C ILE A 182 25.77 6.60 -14.92
N GLU A 183 24.90 7.52 -15.34
CA GLU A 183 23.86 7.26 -16.36
C GLU A 183 24.42 6.75 -17.68
N ILE A 184 25.62 7.20 -18.07
CA ILE A 184 26.32 6.75 -19.29
C ILE A 184 26.63 5.24 -19.27
N LYS A 185 26.67 4.62 -18.09
CA LYS A 185 26.97 3.19 -17.89
C LYS A 185 25.75 2.33 -17.56
N MET A 186 24.57 2.94 -17.39
CA MET A 186 23.36 2.22 -17.04
C MET A 186 22.62 1.85 -18.32
N ASP A 187 22.65 0.56 -18.69
CA ASP A 187 21.85 0.04 -19.80
C ASP A 187 20.38 -0.01 -19.35
N TYR A 188 19.60 0.99 -19.76
CA TYR A 188 18.18 1.08 -19.45
C TYR A 188 17.37 0.23 -20.45
N SER A 189 17.61 -1.09 -20.46
CA SER A 189 16.77 -2.00 -21.23
C SER A 189 15.35 -2.08 -20.60
N LYS A 190 14.37 -2.44 -21.43
CA LYS A 190 12.95 -2.62 -21.09
C LYS A 190 12.69 -3.62 -19.93
N GLU A 191 13.68 -4.44 -19.57
CA GLU A 191 13.53 -5.61 -18.71
C GLU A 191 13.28 -5.26 -17.23
N ASP A 192 13.76 -4.11 -16.74
CA ASP A 192 13.51 -3.65 -15.37
C ASP A 192 12.02 -3.35 -15.08
N PHE A 193 11.24 -3.03 -16.12
CA PHE A 193 9.80 -2.72 -16.01
C PHE A 193 8.95 -3.96 -15.82
N ASP A 194 9.26 -5.04 -16.54
CA ASP A 194 8.58 -6.33 -16.39
C ASP A 194 8.95 -7.00 -15.06
N GLU A 195 10.18 -6.81 -14.58
CA GLU A 195 10.62 -7.41 -13.32
C GLU A 195 10.09 -6.70 -12.07
N LEU A 196 9.95 -5.37 -12.04
CA LEU A 196 9.31 -4.66 -10.91
C LEU A 196 7.83 -5.06 -10.75
N GLY A 197 7.13 -5.32 -11.86
CA GLY A 197 5.79 -5.91 -11.86
C GLY A 197 5.74 -7.35 -11.36
N SER A 198 6.84 -8.12 -11.52
CA SER A 198 6.98 -9.50 -11.06
C SER A 198 7.58 -9.65 -9.63
N LEU A 199 8.34 -8.65 -9.16
CA LEU A 199 9.00 -8.54 -7.85
C LEU A 199 7.99 -8.51 -6.70
N HIS A 200 6.82 -7.93 -6.96
CA HIS A 200 5.65 -7.83 -6.08
C HIS A 200 4.95 -9.19 -5.85
N GLY A 201 5.71 -10.21 -5.43
CA GLY A 201 5.23 -11.56 -5.17
C GLY A 201 3.85 -11.59 -4.49
N TYR A 202 2.82 -11.78 -5.32
CA TYR A 202 1.40 -11.93 -5.01
C TYR A 202 0.66 -10.77 -4.31
N SER A 203 1.14 -9.52 -4.37
CA SER A 203 0.27 -8.39 -4.05
C SER A 203 0.63 -7.21 -4.92
N ILE A 204 -0.22 -6.90 -5.90
CA ILE A 204 -0.05 -5.85 -6.91
C ILE A 204 -0.19 -4.43 -6.32
N SER A 205 0.23 -4.27 -5.06
CA SER A 205 -0.06 -3.18 -4.13
C SER A 205 -1.45 -3.30 -3.51
N ARG A 206 -1.50 -3.56 -2.20
CA ARG A 206 -2.69 -3.26 -1.39
C ARG A 206 -2.75 -1.74 -1.21
N TRP A 207 -3.19 -1.10 -2.28
CA TRP A 207 -3.39 0.34 -2.44
C TRP A 207 -4.31 0.98 -1.38
N THR A 208 -5.04 0.15 -0.63
CA THR A 208 -6.02 0.52 0.38
C THR A 208 -5.50 1.49 1.43
N LYS A 209 -4.28 1.31 1.94
CA LYS A 209 -3.68 2.26 2.89
C LYS A 209 -3.33 3.59 2.20
N LYS A 210 -2.63 3.51 1.07
CA LYS A 210 -2.15 4.69 0.33
C LYS A 210 -3.29 5.57 -0.18
N ILE A 211 -4.37 4.98 -0.67
CA ILE A 211 -5.52 5.76 -1.16
C ILE A 211 -6.21 6.49 -0.01
N VAL A 212 -6.32 5.85 1.17
CA VAL A 212 -6.89 6.47 2.36
C VAL A 212 -6.02 7.65 2.80
N GLU A 213 -4.70 7.50 2.76
CA GLU A 213 -3.77 8.56 3.15
C GLU A 213 -3.74 9.71 2.13
N GLN A 214 -3.66 9.41 0.84
CA GLN A 214 -3.36 10.40 -0.20
C GLN A 214 -4.59 11.04 -0.86
N LEU A 215 -5.75 10.34 -0.91
CA LEU A 215 -6.91 10.84 -1.63
C LEU A 215 -7.46 12.17 -1.07
N PRO A 216 -7.56 12.37 0.26
CA PRO A 216 -8.01 13.65 0.81
C PRO A 216 -7.12 14.83 0.39
N GLU A 217 -5.80 14.66 0.42
CA GLU A 217 -4.84 15.68 0.00
C GLU A 217 -4.92 15.95 -1.51
N ARG A 218 -5.01 14.90 -2.33
CA ARG A 218 -5.18 15.02 -3.78
C ARG A 218 -6.44 15.79 -4.15
N LEU A 219 -7.56 15.52 -3.47
CA LEU A 219 -8.81 16.24 -3.69
C LEU A 219 -8.76 17.68 -3.17
N SER A 220 -8.05 17.93 -2.07
CA SER A 220 -7.79 19.29 -1.58
C SER A 220 -6.98 20.11 -2.59
N ALA A 221 -5.91 19.54 -3.16
CA ALA A 221 -5.12 20.18 -4.20
C ALA A 221 -5.96 20.44 -5.46
N PHE A 222 -6.73 19.44 -5.91
CA PHE A 222 -7.62 19.58 -7.06
C PHE A 222 -8.63 20.74 -6.89
N ARG A 223 -9.21 20.90 -5.70
CA ARG A 223 -10.12 22.04 -5.41
C ARG A 223 -9.43 23.37 -5.55
N HIS A 224 -8.23 23.49 -4.99
CA HIS A 224 -7.46 24.72 -5.06
C HIS A 224 -7.11 25.08 -6.52
N GLU A 225 -6.67 24.10 -7.30
CA GLU A 225 -6.34 24.29 -8.73
C GLU A 225 -7.55 24.72 -9.56
N HIS A 226 -8.74 24.22 -9.24
CA HIS A 226 -9.97 24.48 -10.01
C HIS A 226 -10.86 25.57 -9.37
N SER A 227 -10.35 26.30 -8.36
CA SER A 227 -11.07 27.37 -7.67
C SER A 227 -12.43 26.92 -7.09
N ILE A 228 -12.51 25.68 -6.62
CA ILE A 228 -13.71 25.09 -6.04
C ILE A 228 -13.80 25.48 -4.56
N SER A 229 -14.79 26.31 -4.22
CA SER A 229 -14.96 26.91 -2.91
C SER A 229 -15.30 25.89 -1.83
N GLU A 230 -16.26 25.00 -2.05
CA GLU A 230 -16.72 24.04 -1.04
C GLU A 230 -16.36 22.60 -1.42
N ALA A 231 -16.26 21.72 -0.43
CA ALA A 231 -15.91 20.32 -0.71
C ALA A 231 -17.09 19.55 -1.33
N ASP A 232 -18.31 19.94 -1.00
CA ASP A 232 -19.55 19.37 -1.55
C ASP A 232 -19.73 19.68 -3.05
N ASP A 233 -18.97 20.65 -3.58
CA ASP A 233 -18.92 21.02 -4.99
C ASP A 233 -18.07 20.04 -5.82
N ILE A 234 -17.24 19.20 -5.19
CA ILE A 234 -16.56 18.10 -5.91
C ILE A 234 -17.61 17.06 -6.28
N ASN A 235 -17.83 16.88 -7.58
CA ASN A 235 -18.69 15.82 -8.10
C ASN A 235 -18.00 14.45 -8.06
N GLU A 236 -18.80 13.38 -8.11
CA GLU A 236 -18.31 11.99 -7.99
C GLU A 236 -17.37 11.61 -9.14
N LEU A 237 -17.60 12.14 -10.35
CA LEU A 237 -16.74 11.92 -11.51
C LEU A 237 -15.33 12.49 -11.32
N SER A 238 -15.19 13.64 -10.65
CA SER A 238 -13.90 14.22 -10.30
C SER A 238 -13.15 13.36 -9.28
N ILE A 239 -13.87 12.73 -8.34
CA ILE A 239 -13.26 11.76 -7.42
C ILE A 239 -12.76 10.55 -8.20
N HIS A 240 -13.56 10.03 -9.14
CA HIS A 240 -13.16 8.89 -9.98
C HIS A 240 -11.92 9.24 -10.83
N ASP A 241 -11.83 10.47 -11.36
CA ASP A 241 -10.64 10.93 -12.10
C ASP A 241 -9.39 10.94 -11.21
N GLN A 242 -9.48 11.44 -9.98
CA GLN A 242 -8.35 11.45 -9.05
C GLN A 242 -7.95 10.04 -8.60
N ILE A 243 -8.90 9.13 -8.42
CA ILE A 243 -8.63 7.71 -8.13
C ILE A 243 -7.97 7.03 -9.35
N SER A 244 -8.39 7.36 -10.56
CA SER A 244 -7.75 6.85 -11.79
C SER A 244 -6.29 7.31 -11.87
N LYS A 245 -6.03 8.59 -11.62
CA LYS A 245 -4.67 9.15 -11.54
C LYS A 245 -3.85 8.49 -10.43
N PHE A 246 -4.47 8.19 -9.29
CA PHE A 246 -3.85 7.40 -8.23
C PHE A 246 -3.43 6.01 -8.74
N PHE A 247 -4.33 5.27 -9.41
CA PHE A 247 -4.00 3.92 -9.90
C PHE A 247 -3.00 3.89 -11.05
N CYS A 248 -3.04 4.84 -11.98
CA CYS A 248 -2.02 4.99 -13.03
C CYS A 248 -0.61 5.15 -12.46
N VAL A 249 -0.52 5.67 -11.24
CA VAL A 249 0.72 5.98 -10.54
C VAL A 249 1.16 4.81 -9.63
N GLU A 250 0.21 4.16 -8.96
CA GLU A 250 0.50 3.11 -7.98
C GLU A 250 0.60 1.71 -8.60
N LEU A 251 -0.04 1.48 -9.74
CA LEU A 251 0.01 0.19 -10.45
C LEU A 251 1.16 0.19 -11.46
N PRO A 252 1.85 -0.96 -11.64
CA PRO A 252 3.03 -1.03 -12.49
C PRO A 252 2.72 -0.76 -13.97
N VAL A 253 1.50 -1.07 -14.41
CA VAL A 253 0.98 -0.70 -15.73
C VAL A 253 -0.49 -0.31 -15.61
N SER A 254 -0.91 0.68 -16.40
CA SER A 254 -2.27 1.27 -16.33
C SER A 254 -3.38 0.28 -16.70
N GLU A 255 -3.07 -0.74 -17.47
CA GLU A 255 -4.02 -1.77 -17.90
C GLU A 255 -4.43 -2.72 -16.76
N LEU A 256 -3.78 -2.63 -15.59
CA LEU A 256 -4.14 -3.41 -14.40
C LEU A 256 -5.31 -2.82 -13.63
N PHE A 257 -5.95 -1.77 -14.14
CA PHE A 257 -7.27 -1.39 -13.69
C PHE A 257 -8.14 -0.95 -14.86
N GLU A 258 -9.44 -0.99 -14.65
CA GLU A 258 -10.44 -0.53 -15.60
C GLU A 258 -11.54 0.23 -14.84
N ARG A 259 -12.06 1.28 -15.47
CA ARG A 259 -13.23 2.02 -14.99
C ARG A 259 -14.51 1.41 -15.55
N GLU A 260 -15.59 1.52 -14.80
CA GLU A 260 -16.92 1.06 -15.23
C GLU A 260 -16.91 -0.44 -15.59
N PHE A 261 -16.38 -1.27 -14.69
CA PHE A 261 -16.31 -2.71 -14.85
C PHE A 261 -17.70 -3.35 -14.92
N ARG A 262 -18.10 -3.80 -16.10
CA ARG A 262 -19.42 -4.37 -16.37
C ARG A 262 -19.57 -5.77 -15.78
N PHE A 263 -20.50 -5.93 -14.84
CA PHE A 263 -20.72 -7.20 -14.14
C PHE A 263 -22.11 -7.81 -14.37
N SER A 264 -22.97 -7.18 -15.18
CA SER A 264 -24.38 -7.60 -15.29
C SER A 264 -24.55 -9.06 -15.74
N LYS A 265 -23.70 -9.52 -16.67
CA LYS A 265 -23.65 -10.91 -17.11
C LYS A 265 -23.11 -11.86 -16.04
N ILE A 266 -22.19 -11.39 -15.20
CA ILE A 266 -21.54 -12.18 -14.14
C ILE A 266 -22.53 -12.46 -13.00
N LEU A 267 -23.35 -11.46 -12.68
CA LEU A 267 -24.35 -11.54 -11.61
C LEU A 267 -25.72 -12.05 -12.07
N ASP A 268 -25.86 -12.46 -13.34
CA ASP A 268 -27.15 -12.81 -13.95
C ASP A 268 -28.23 -11.71 -13.77
N ALA A 269 -27.80 -10.46 -13.60
CA ALA A 269 -28.62 -9.32 -13.20
C ALA A 269 -29.19 -8.53 -14.38
N ASN A 270 -29.36 -9.18 -15.55
CA ASN A 270 -29.85 -8.58 -16.79
C ASN A 270 -31.37 -8.34 -16.72
N HIS A 271 -31.79 -7.31 -15.99
CA HIS A 271 -33.15 -6.79 -16.07
C HIS A 271 -33.21 -5.55 -16.97
N LYS A 272 -33.86 -5.70 -18.14
CA LYS A 272 -34.39 -4.65 -19.05
C LYS A 272 -33.78 -3.25 -18.86
N GLY A 273 -32.50 -3.05 -19.20
CA GLY A 273 -31.84 -1.76 -18.98
C GLY A 273 -30.37 -1.68 -19.42
N LYS A 274 -29.72 -0.56 -19.07
CA LYS A 274 -28.28 -0.31 -19.28
C LYS A 274 -27.44 -1.30 -18.49
N GLU A 275 -26.30 -1.67 -19.05
CA GLU A 275 -25.32 -2.55 -18.41
C GLU A 275 -24.82 -1.93 -17.10
N LYS A 276 -24.96 -2.67 -16.00
CA LYS A 276 -24.49 -2.29 -14.67
C LYS A 276 -23.00 -2.55 -14.55
N ALA A 277 -22.33 -1.58 -13.94
CA ALA A 277 -20.89 -1.53 -13.81
C ALA A 277 -20.47 -1.11 -12.41
N ALA A 278 -19.34 -1.64 -11.94
CA ALA A 278 -18.66 -1.17 -10.73
C ALA A 278 -17.68 -0.06 -11.12
N ASP A 279 -17.40 0.87 -10.21
CA ASP A 279 -16.60 2.05 -10.58
C ASP A 279 -15.20 1.67 -11.04
N PHE A 280 -14.56 0.75 -10.33
CA PHE A 280 -13.21 0.26 -10.65
C PHE A 280 -13.09 -1.25 -10.46
N VAL A 281 -12.32 -1.88 -11.34
CA VAL A 281 -11.76 -3.21 -11.15
C VAL A 281 -10.25 -3.14 -11.23
N LEU A 282 -9.56 -3.90 -10.40
CA LEU A 282 -8.12 -4.09 -10.43
C LEU A 282 -7.81 -5.54 -10.77
N TYR A 283 -6.80 -5.73 -11.59
CA TYR A 283 -6.36 -7.02 -12.09
C TYR A 283 -5.02 -7.42 -11.50
N LYS A 284 -4.84 -8.72 -11.31
CA LYS A 284 -3.52 -9.35 -11.12
C LYS A 284 -2.70 -9.24 -12.43
N PRO A 285 -1.38 -9.47 -12.42
CA PRO A 285 -0.58 -9.41 -13.64
C PRO A 285 -1.04 -10.42 -14.71
N ASN A 286 -1.63 -11.54 -14.27
CA ASN A 286 -2.20 -12.57 -15.14
C ASN A 286 -3.63 -12.24 -15.63
N ARG A 287 -4.12 -11.00 -15.42
CA ARG A 287 -5.46 -10.52 -15.82
C ARG A 287 -6.64 -11.16 -15.08
N GLU A 288 -6.41 -11.94 -14.03
CA GLU A 288 -7.47 -12.29 -13.09
C GLU A 288 -7.92 -11.07 -12.31
N ILE A 289 -9.21 -11.00 -11.98
CA ILE A 289 -9.74 -9.96 -11.10
C ILE A 289 -9.13 -10.14 -9.71
N ASP A 290 -8.45 -9.10 -9.24
CA ASP A 290 -7.91 -9.04 -7.87
C ASP A 290 -8.92 -8.38 -6.94
N SER A 291 -9.36 -7.19 -7.33
CA SER A 291 -10.19 -6.32 -6.48
C SER A 291 -11.24 -5.58 -7.29
N VAL A 292 -12.38 -5.30 -6.66
CA VAL A 292 -13.40 -4.37 -7.16
C VAL A 292 -13.53 -3.24 -6.16
N LEU A 293 -13.63 -2.01 -6.62
CA LEU A 293 -13.84 -0.82 -5.81
C LEU A 293 -15.07 -0.07 -6.28
N GLU A 294 -16.00 0.18 -5.36
CA GLU A 294 -17.11 1.11 -5.54
C GLU A 294 -16.84 2.40 -4.74
N VAL A 295 -17.17 3.54 -5.34
CA VAL A 295 -16.90 4.87 -4.82
C VAL A 295 -18.20 5.63 -4.68
N LYS A 296 -18.38 6.26 -3.51
CA LYS A 296 -19.48 7.20 -3.27
C LYS A 296 -18.97 8.48 -2.68
N ARG A 297 -19.69 9.56 -2.95
CA ARG A 297 -19.52 10.84 -2.25
C ARG A 297 -20.68 11.17 -1.32
N THR A 298 -20.39 11.86 -0.22
CA THR A 298 -21.44 12.59 0.50
C THR A 298 -21.77 13.88 -0.23
N SER A 299 -23.03 14.30 -0.18
CA SER A 299 -23.45 15.61 -0.66
C SER A 299 -24.67 16.09 0.10
N CYS A 300 -24.69 17.36 0.48
CA CYS A 300 -25.82 18.02 1.15
C CYS A 300 -27.15 17.93 0.37
N SER A 301 -27.08 17.73 -0.95
CA SER A 301 -28.25 17.62 -1.83
C SER A 301 -28.73 16.17 -2.05
N ASN A 302 -28.01 15.16 -1.54
CA ASN A 302 -28.34 13.75 -1.77
C ASN A 302 -29.23 13.19 -0.67
N ASN A 303 -30.55 13.35 -0.83
CA ASN A 303 -31.54 12.81 0.11
C ASN A 303 -31.61 11.27 0.14
N ASN A 304 -30.98 10.58 -0.82
CA ASN A 304 -31.02 9.11 -0.96
C ASN A 304 -29.68 8.42 -0.68
N LEU A 305 -28.71 9.11 -0.08
CA LEU A 305 -27.36 8.58 0.13
C LEU A 305 -27.34 7.22 0.86
N GLU A 306 -28.15 7.06 1.90
CA GLU A 306 -28.28 5.79 2.62
C GLU A 306 -28.71 4.63 1.70
N TYR A 307 -29.67 4.90 0.82
CA TYR A 307 -30.21 3.91 -0.11
C TYR A 307 -29.16 3.47 -1.14
N GLU A 308 -28.44 4.43 -1.73
CA GLU A 308 -27.39 4.12 -2.70
C GLU A 308 -26.22 3.36 -2.04
N ILE A 309 -25.80 3.75 -0.83
CA ILE A 309 -24.77 2.99 -0.09
C ILE A 309 -25.23 1.55 0.14
N LYS A 310 -26.46 1.34 0.60
CA LYS A 310 -27.04 0.00 0.81
C LYS A 310 -27.06 -0.82 -0.47
N LYS A 311 -27.47 -0.23 -1.58
CA LYS A 311 -27.46 -0.87 -2.90
C LYS A 311 -26.05 -1.29 -3.33
N ASP A 312 -25.04 -0.46 -3.05
CA ASP A 312 -23.64 -0.74 -3.38
C ASP A 312 -23.08 -1.87 -2.53
N LEU A 313 -23.37 -1.88 -1.22
CA LEU A 313 -22.99 -2.97 -0.33
C LEU A 313 -23.61 -4.31 -0.79
N ALA A 314 -24.89 -4.32 -1.15
CA ALA A 314 -25.56 -5.52 -1.66
C ALA A 314 -24.89 -6.07 -2.92
N ARG A 315 -24.51 -5.18 -3.83
CA ARG A 315 -23.77 -5.53 -5.04
C ARG A 315 -22.38 -6.07 -4.74
N LEU A 316 -21.61 -5.41 -3.86
CA LEU A 316 -20.26 -5.84 -3.50
C LEU A 316 -20.27 -7.21 -2.83
N LEU A 317 -21.29 -7.52 -2.02
CA LEU A 317 -21.50 -8.86 -1.47
C LEU A 317 -21.67 -9.89 -2.60
N LEU A 318 -22.57 -9.65 -3.55
CA LEU A 318 -22.76 -10.56 -4.70
C LEU A 318 -21.47 -10.76 -5.52
N LEU A 319 -20.71 -9.69 -5.75
CA LEU A 319 -19.44 -9.76 -6.48
C LEU A 319 -18.38 -10.54 -5.70
N SER A 320 -18.27 -10.35 -4.38
CA SER A 320 -17.32 -11.09 -3.55
C SER A 320 -17.55 -12.61 -3.63
N GLU A 321 -18.81 -13.04 -3.65
CA GLU A 321 -19.17 -14.46 -3.82
C GLU A 321 -18.85 -14.96 -5.23
N ARG A 322 -19.37 -14.27 -6.26
CA ARG A 322 -19.32 -14.77 -7.65
C ARG A 322 -17.92 -14.70 -8.26
N LEU A 323 -17.09 -13.74 -7.86
CA LEU A 323 -15.76 -13.53 -8.40
C LEU A 323 -14.64 -14.01 -7.49
N SER A 324 -14.93 -14.31 -6.22
CA SER A 324 -13.91 -14.66 -5.22
C SER A 324 -12.78 -13.63 -5.16
N CYS A 325 -13.12 -12.34 -5.27
CA CYS A 325 -12.19 -11.21 -5.28
C CYS A 325 -12.39 -10.29 -4.07
N TYR A 326 -11.44 -9.40 -3.82
CA TYR A 326 -11.59 -8.39 -2.76
C TYR A 326 -12.54 -7.28 -3.21
N CYS A 327 -13.63 -7.06 -2.47
CA CYS A 327 -14.57 -5.98 -2.77
C CYS A 327 -14.40 -4.84 -1.77
N TYR A 328 -14.25 -3.62 -2.25
CA TYR A 328 -14.05 -2.42 -1.46
C TYR A 328 -15.13 -1.39 -1.70
N PHE A 329 -15.50 -0.70 -0.62
CA PHE A 329 -16.39 0.44 -0.64
C PHE A 329 -15.64 1.67 -0.11
N LEU A 330 -15.48 2.69 -0.94
CA LEU A 330 -14.84 3.95 -0.59
C LEU A 330 -15.90 5.05 -0.50
N LEU A 331 -15.95 5.74 0.62
CA LEU A 331 -16.84 6.87 0.84
C LEU A 331 -16.00 8.12 1.12
N TYR A 332 -16.20 9.16 0.32
CA TYR A 332 -15.53 10.45 0.50
C TYR A 332 -16.53 11.57 0.78
N GLY A 333 -16.16 12.49 1.68
CA GLY A 333 -16.81 13.79 1.78
C GLY A 333 -16.92 14.31 3.20
N ASN A 334 -17.92 15.17 3.45
CA ASN A 334 -18.04 15.94 4.69
C ASN A 334 -18.32 15.03 5.89
N VAL A 335 -17.48 15.14 6.92
CA VAL A 335 -17.56 14.34 8.16
C VAL A 335 -18.89 14.55 8.89
N ASP A 336 -19.40 15.77 8.91
CA ASP A 336 -20.67 16.11 9.58
C ASP A 336 -21.85 15.34 8.94
N ILE A 337 -21.83 15.16 7.62
CA ILE A 337 -22.85 14.38 6.89
C ILE A 337 -22.67 12.89 7.17
N LEU A 338 -21.42 12.41 7.23
CA LEU A 338 -21.08 11.03 7.54
C LEU A 338 -21.55 10.62 8.93
N GLU A 339 -21.33 11.48 9.93
CA GLU A 339 -21.82 11.28 11.28
C GLU A 339 -23.35 11.19 11.30
N GLY A 340 -24.05 12.04 10.54
CA GLY A 340 -25.51 12.02 10.42
C GLY A 340 -26.11 10.72 9.84
N ILE A 341 -25.39 10.02 8.97
CA ILE A 341 -25.83 8.73 8.40
C ILE A 341 -25.26 7.50 9.12
N SER A 342 -24.24 7.67 9.96
CA SER A 342 -23.53 6.58 10.64
C SER A 342 -24.47 5.65 11.40
N SER A 343 -25.37 6.21 12.22
CA SER A 343 -26.35 5.44 13.00
C SER A 343 -27.28 4.57 12.14
N LYS A 344 -27.59 5.00 10.91
CA LYS A 344 -28.46 4.26 9.98
C LYS A 344 -27.72 3.13 9.26
N LEU A 345 -26.39 3.23 9.18
CA LEU A 345 -25.50 2.28 8.53
C LEU A 345 -24.69 1.44 9.52
N ASP A 346 -24.83 1.69 10.83
CA ASP A 346 -24.03 1.06 11.88
C ASP A 346 -24.17 -0.47 11.92
N LYS A 347 -25.32 -0.97 11.44
CA LYS A 347 -25.52 -2.40 11.22
C LYS A 347 -24.48 -3.00 10.25
N TYR A 348 -24.09 -2.25 9.22
CA TYR A 348 -23.30 -2.76 8.10
C TYR A 348 -21.86 -2.26 8.09
N LEU A 349 -21.60 -1.04 8.56
CA LEU A 349 -20.30 -0.38 8.48
C LEU A 349 -19.89 0.17 9.85
N SER A 350 -18.61 0.10 10.19
CA SER A 350 -18.04 0.70 11.40
C SER A 350 -17.47 2.09 11.10
N PHE A 351 -17.93 3.12 11.83
CA PHE A 351 -17.49 4.53 11.68
C PHE A 351 -16.67 5.03 12.88
N ASN A 352 -17.15 4.75 14.09
CA ASN A 352 -16.50 5.12 15.34
C ASN A 352 -15.64 3.95 15.78
N ASP A 353 -14.32 4.14 15.82
CA ASP A 353 -13.39 3.52 16.75
C ASP A 353 -11.94 3.88 16.35
N ASP A 354 -11.11 4.13 17.36
CA ASP A 354 -9.70 4.53 17.22
C ASP A 354 -8.80 3.38 16.73
N SER A 355 -9.33 2.15 16.75
CA SER A 355 -8.71 1.01 16.09
C SER A 355 -9.24 0.89 14.66
N SER A 356 -8.36 1.09 13.67
CA SER A 356 -8.54 0.46 12.37
C SER A 356 -8.70 -1.06 12.57
N PHE A 357 -9.35 -1.77 11.64
CA PHE A 357 -9.47 -3.25 11.63
C PHE A 357 -10.61 -3.89 12.42
N ILE A 358 -11.69 -3.15 12.74
CA ILE A 358 -12.90 -3.77 13.28
C ILE A 358 -13.64 -4.49 12.15
N THR A 359 -13.87 -5.78 12.35
CA THR A 359 -14.74 -6.60 11.52
C THR A 359 -16.17 -6.52 12.08
N ARG A 360 -17.13 -6.16 11.23
CA ARG A 360 -18.56 -6.32 11.51
C ARG A 360 -19.10 -7.48 10.71
N GLU A 361 -19.76 -8.40 11.40
CA GLU A 361 -20.63 -9.39 10.78
C GLU A 361 -22.09 -8.97 10.94
N PHE A 362 -22.89 -9.15 9.91
CA PHE A 362 -24.30 -8.77 9.94
C PHE A 362 -25.18 -9.76 9.20
N LEU A 363 -26.40 -9.94 9.71
CA LEU A 363 -27.45 -10.69 9.05
C LEU A 363 -28.19 -9.81 8.03
N ILE A 364 -28.49 -10.39 6.86
CA ILE A 364 -29.17 -9.74 5.75
C ILE A 364 -30.63 -10.20 5.75
N ASN A 365 -31.54 -9.26 5.95
CA ASN A 365 -32.97 -9.45 5.79
C ASN A 365 -33.40 -9.00 4.39
N GLN A 366 -34.49 -9.57 3.87
CA GLN A 366 -35.00 -9.29 2.52
C GLN A 366 -35.24 -7.78 2.26
N ASN A 367 -35.57 -7.02 3.30
CA ASN A 367 -35.89 -5.58 3.22
C ASN A 367 -34.73 -4.66 3.56
N ASP A 368 -33.52 -5.18 3.84
CA ASP A 368 -32.40 -4.37 4.31
C ASP A 368 -31.88 -3.40 3.25
N PHE A 369 -31.78 -3.87 1.99
CA PHE A 369 -31.18 -3.12 0.90
C PHE A 369 -32.21 -2.48 -0.05
N LYS A 370 -33.49 -2.90 0.01
CA LYS A 370 -34.61 -2.40 -0.84
C LYS A 370 -34.24 -2.18 -2.32
N SER A 371 -33.35 -3.01 -2.83
CA SER A 371 -32.83 -2.94 -4.19
C SER A 371 -33.03 -4.27 -4.90
N GLU A 372 -32.97 -4.25 -6.22
CA GLU A 372 -32.93 -5.43 -7.08
C GLU A 372 -31.85 -6.46 -6.69
N TYR A 373 -30.77 -6.02 -6.01
CA TYR A 373 -29.74 -6.92 -5.52
C TYR A 373 -30.17 -7.71 -4.27
N SER A 374 -31.19 -7.25 -3.53
CA SER A 374 -31.72 -7.96 -2.36
C SER A 374 -32.35 -9.30 -2.77
N ASP A 375 -33.09 -9.30 -3.87
CA ASP A 375 -33.69 -10.52 -4.42
C ASP A 375 -32.60 -11.49 -4.93
N LEU A 376 -31.56 -10.96 -5.56
CA LEU A 376 -30.40 -11.75 -6.01
C LEU A 376 -29.63 -12.35 -4.82
N LEU A 377 -29.38 -11.58 -3.76
CA LEU A 377 -28.74 -12.10 -2.54
C LEU A 377 -29.55 -13.26 -1.96
N TYR A 378 -30.87 -13.10 -1.83
CA TYR A 378 -31.75 -14.14 -1.31
C TYR A 378 -31.80 -15.38 -2.22
N ALA A 379 -31.90 -15.20 -3.53
CA ALA A 379 -31.89 -16.28 -4.51
C ALA A 379 -30.58 -17.07 -4.51
N ASN A 380 -29.45 -16.43 -4.18
CA ASN A 380 -28.16 -17.08 -4.01
C ASN A 380 -27.92 -17.63 -2.58
N GLY A 381 -28.93 -17.57 -1.70
CA GLY A 381 -28.82 -18.07 -0.33
C GLY A 381 -27.93 -17.24 0.59
N ILE A 382 -27.55 -16.04 0.19
CA ILE A 382 -26.68 -15.14 0.96
C ILE A 382 -27.53 -14.45 2.05
N LYS A 383 -27.36 -14.89 3.30
CA LYS A 383 -28.13 -14.43 4.47
C LYS A 383 -27.30 -13.61 5.46
N SER A 384 -26.01 -13.49 5.22
CA SER A 384 -25.08 -12.74 6.04
C SER A 384 -24.04 -12.05 5.16
N GLY A 385 -23.42 -11.03 5.73
CA GLY A 385 -22.27 -10.36 5.14
C GLY A 385 -21.33 -9.89 6.23
N GLY A 386 -20.13 -9.54 5.81
CA GLY A 386 -19.12 -8.94 6.65
C GLY A 386 -18.59 -7.65 6.03
N SER A 387 -18.20 -6.73 6.90
CA SER A 387 -17.40 -5.57 6.52
C SER A 387 -16.22 -5.40 7.45
N MET A 388 -15.14 -4.80 6.95
CA MET A 388 -14.00 -4.42 7.78
C MET A 388 -13.48 -3.05 7.34
N LEU A 389 -13.34 -2.13 8.29
CA LEU A 389 -12.71 -0.84 8.04
C LEU A 389 -11.21 -1.02 7.80
N GLN A 390 -10.77 -0.75 6.56
CA GLN A 390 -9.37 -0.82 6.14
C GLN A 390 -8.61 0.46 6.53
N GLY A 391 -9.31 1.60 6.55
CA GLY A 391 -8.73 2.86 7.01
C GLY A 391 -9.70 4.03 6.87
N LYS A 392 -9.39 5.10 7.61
CA LYS A 392 -10.03 6.40 7.48
C LYS A 392 -8.99 7.51 7.61
N ASN A 393 -9.18 8.61 6.91
CA ASN A 393 -8.32 9.79 7.05
C ASN A 393 -9.16 11.05 6.87
N PHE A 394 -8.87 12.09 7.65
CA PHE A 394 -9.60 13.34 7.66
C PHE A 394 -8.65 14.52 7.48
N VAL A 395 -9.01 15.39 6.54
CA VAL A 395 -8.36 16.68 6.35
C VAL A 395 -9.44 17.75 6.53
N GLN A 396 -9.34 18.50 7.62
CA GLN A 396 -10.35 19.49 8.03
C GLN A 396 -11.74 18.84 8.16
N LYS A 397 -12.75 19.33 7.43
CA LYS A 397 -14.12 18.79 7.42
C LYS A 397 -14.34 17.63 6.44
N ASN A 398 -13.32 17.19 5.71
CA ASN A 398 -13.47 16.15 4.69
C ASN A 398 -12.73 14.89 5.08
N GLY A 399 -13.37 13.75 4.83
CA GLY A 399 -12.83 12.45 5.15
C GLY A 399 -12.95 11.48 4.01
N VAL A 400 -12.08 10.49 4.04
CA VAL A 400 -12.26 9.24 3.31
C VAL A 400 -12.41 8.10 4.31
N TYR A 401 -13.31 7.19 4.01
CA TYR A 401 -13.39 5.89 4.63
C TYR A 401 -13.27 4.82 3.55
N LEU A 402 -12.59 3.72 3.88
CA LEU A 402 -12.48 2.55 3.03
C LEU A 402 -12.82 1.30 3.82
N TRP A 403 -13.83 0.57 3.37
CA TRP A 403 -14.19 -0.73 3.90
C TRP A 403 -13.93 -1.82 2.88
N GLN A 404 -13.54 -3.00 3.36
CA GLN A 404 -13.66 -4.24 2.60
C GLN A 404 -15.00 -4.89 2.93
N ILE A 405 -15.70 -5.39 1.92
CA ILE A 405 -17.02 -6.03 2.01
C ILE A 405 -16.89 -7.46 1.48
N ALA A 406 -17.48 -8.44 2.17
CA ALA A 406 -17.48 -9.84 1.72
C ALA A 406 -18.69 -10.61 2.26
N VAL A 407 -19.10 -11.68 1.57
CA VAL A 407 -20.19 -12.57 2.05
C VAL A 407 -19.77 -13.31 3.32
N TYR A 408 -18.54 -13.82 3.36
CA TYR A 408 -18.00 -14.52 4.52
C TYR A 408 -16.93 -13.67 5.20
N SER A 409 -16.95 -13.64 6.52
CA SER A 409 -16.03 -12.82 7.32
C SER A 409 -14.58 -13.34 7.27
N ASP A 410 -14.36 -14.61 6.97
CA ASP A 410 -13.04 -15.20 6.72
C ASP A 410 -12.37 -14.68 5.44
N MET A 411 -13.14 -14.13 4.49
CA MET A 411 -12.63 -13.42 3.32
C MET A 411 -12.16 -12.00 3.65
N LEU A 412 -12.54 -11.46 4.81
CA LEU A 412 -12.08 -10.15 5.27
C LEU A 412 -10.64 -10.28 5.74
N MET A 413 -9.75 -9.54 5.08
CA MET A 413 -8.32 -9.68 5.25
C MET A 413 -7.71 -8.34 5.62
N GLN A 414 -7.01 -8.30 6.75
CA GLN A 414 -6.28 -7.11 7.14
C GLN A 414 -5.15 -6.91 6.13
N HIS A 415 -5.25 -5.84 5.35
CA HIS A 415 -4.30 -5.55 4.30
C HIS A 415 -3.25 -4.57 4.82
N ARG A 416 -2.20 -5.11 5.45
CA ARG A 416 -1.01 -4.31 5.78
C ARG A 416 -0.23 -4.07 4.49
N GLY A 417 -0.04 -2.80 4.12
CA GLY A 417 0.56 -2.38 2.85
C GLY A 417 2.03 -2.76 2.63
N TYR A 418 2.65 -3.57 3.50
CA TYR A 418 4.10 -3.79 3.58
C TYR A 418 4.49 -5.26 3.88
N GLU A 419 3.80 -6.24 3.31
CA GLU A 419 4.05 -7.66 3.59
C GLU A 419 4.59 -8.42 2.37
N PHE A 420 5.88 -8.76 2.37
CA PHE A 420 6.54 -9.54 1.30
C PHE A 420 6.62 -11.01 1.61
N ILE A 421 6.24 -11.84 0.63
CA ILE A 421 6.43 -13.29 0.67
C ILE A 421 7.86 -13.63 0.26
N LEU A 422 8.59 -14.30 1.15
CA LEU A 422 9.93 -14.84 0.89
C LEU A 422 9.83 -16.15 0.09
N LYS A 423 10.19 -16.10 -1.20
CA LYS A 423 10.13 -17.27 -2.10
C LYS A 423 11.30 -18.24 -1.93
N LYS A 424 12.47 -17.79 -1.46
CA LYS A 424 13.72 -18.59 -1.40
C LYS A 424 14.27 -18.87 0.00
N TYR A 425 13.62 -18.44 1.07
CA TYR A 425 14.13 -18.64 2.43
C TYR A 425 13.87 -20.08 2.91
N LYS A 426 14.93 -20.89 3.03
CA LYS A 426 14.85 -22.31 3.44
C LYS A 426 14.75 -22.48 4.95
#